data_AF-A0A9X3WRK4-F1
#
_entry.id   AF-A0A9X3WRK4-F1
#
_cell.length_a   1.000
_cell.length_b   1.000
_cell.length_c   1.000
_cell.angle_alpha   90.00
_cell.angle_beta   90.00
_cell.angle_gamma   90.00
#
_symmetry.space_group_name_H-M   'P 1'
#
loop_
_entity.id
_entity.type
_entity.pdbx_description
1 polymer ?
#
loop_
_entity_poly.entity_id
_entity_poly.type
_entity_poly.pdbx_seq_one_letter_code
_entity_poly.pdbx_strand_id
1 'polypeptide(L)' 'MKIHIQYGLPFVELEVTFRGNKLLLDNVLLDTGSAGTIFNANVVEKIKERSFCISAS' A
#
# COMPACT_ATOMS: atom_id res chain seq x y z
N MET A 1 -1.30 3.26 13.30
CA MET A 1 -0.29 3.45 12.25
C MET A 1 1.05 3.71 12.90
N LYS A 2 2.04 2.84 12.71
CA LYS A 2 3.42 3.08 13.14
C LYS A 2 4.19 3.53 11.90
N ILE A 3 4.79 4.71 11.97
CA ILE A 3 5.66 5.25 10.92
C ILE A 3 7.09 5.01 11.34
N HIS A 4 7.89 4.40 10.47
CA HIS A 4 9.32 4.25 10.65
C HIS A 4 10.08 5.01 9.59
N ILE A 5 11.21 5.61 9.97
CA ILE A 5 12.06 6.35 9.04
C ILE A 5 13.20 5.43 8.59
N GLN A 6 13.33 5.24 7.28
CA GLN A 6 14.43 4.48 6.67
C GLN A 6 15.04 5.30 5.54
N TYR A 7 16.37 5.47 5.55
CA TYR A 7 17.09 6.33 4.59
C TYR A 7 16.54 7.77 4.51
N GLY A 8 16.00 8.29 5.61
CA GLY A 8 15.39 9.63 5.67
C GLY A 8 13.97 9.71 5.09
N LEU A 9 13.39 8.60 4.66
CA LEU A 9 12.04 8.54 4.10
C LEU A 9 11.06 7.86 5.07
N PRO A 10 9.80 8.32 5.15
CA PRO A 10 8.78 7.73 6.00
C PRO A 10 8.13 6.49 5.36
N PHE A 11 8.16 5.38 6.09
CA PHE A 11 7.56 4.12 5.68
C PHE A 11 6.53 3.63 6.69
N VAL A 12 5.58 2.84 6.22
CA VAL A 12 4.54 2.20 7.03
C VAL A 12 4.25 0.78 6.59
N GLU A 13 3.63 0.03 7.49
CA GLU A 13 2.90 -1.20 7.18
C GLU A 13 1.45 -0.85 6.82
N LEU A 14 0.92 -1.49 5.77
CA LEU A 14 -0.44 -1.25 5.28
C LEU A 14 -1.15 -2.57 4.97
N GLU A 15 -2.36 -2.76 5.50
CA GLU A 15 -3.24 -3.87 5.11
C GLU A 15 -4.13 -3.41 3.95
N VAL A 16 -3.96 -4.05 2.81
CA VAL A 16 -4.86 -3.95 1.68
C VAL A 16 -5.98 -4.98 1.83
N THR A 17 -7.23 -4.54 1.77
CA THR A 17 -8.38 -5.45 1.67
C THR A 17 -9.07 -5.31 0.32
N PHE A 18 -9.30 -6.42 -0.38
CA PHE A 18 -10.03 -6.46 -1.64
C PHE A 18 -10.87 -7.74 -1.74
N ARG A 19 -12.19 -7.57 -1.91
CA ARG A 19 -13.17 -8.68 -2.00
C ARG A 19 -13.03 -9.71 -0.87
N GLY A 20 -12.79 -9.23 0.35
CA GLY A 20 -12.61 -10.08 1.54
C GLY A 20 -11.23 -10.73 1.65
N ASN A 21 -10.38 -10.62 0.63
CA ASN A 21 -8.98 -11.01 0.72
C ASN A 21 -8.17 -9.87 1.34
N LYS A 22 -7.17 -10.23 2.15
CA LYS A 22 -6.27 -9.29 2.81
C LYS A 22 -4.84 -9.53 2.36
N LEU A 23 -4.09 -8.46 2.15
CA LEU A 23 -2.67 -8.47 1.81
C LEU A 23 -1.95 -7.45 2.67
N LEU A 24 -1.01 -7.92 3.49
CA LEU A 24 -0.14 -7.05 4.26
C LEU A 24 1.02 -6.59 3.37
N LEU A 25 1.23 -5.28 3.32
CA LEU A 25 2.32 -4.62 2.61
C LEU A 25 3.24 -3.95 3.60
N ASP A 26 4.48 -4.43 3.66
CA ASP A 26 5.53 -3.82 4.45
C ASP A 26 6.29 -2.77 3.64
N ASN A 27 6.87 -1.79 4.34
CA ASN A 27 7.72 -0.76 3.74
C ASN A 27 7.03 0.03 2.61
N VAL A 28 5.78 0.43 2.83
CA VAL A 28 5.07 1.36 1.95
C VAL A 28 5.56 2.78 2.22
N LEU A 29 6.10 3.43 1.19
CA LEU A 29 6.56 4.82 1.26
C LEU A 29 5.36 5.77 1.39
N LEU A 30 5.39 6.67 2.39
CA LEU A 30 4.47 7.79 2.45
C LEU A 30 5.00 8.92 1.57
N ASP A 31 4.46 9.02 0.35
CA ASP A 31 4.82 10.06 -0.61
C ASP A 31 3.83 11.24 -0.55
N THR A 32 4.31 12.42 -0.16
CA THR A 32 3.53 13.67 -0.17
C THR A 32 3.72 14.49 -1.44
N GLY A 33 4.61 14.08 -2.34
CA GLY A 33 4.90 14.74 -3.61
C GLY A 33 4.02 14.24 -4.77
N SER A 34 3.25 13.17 -4.57
CA SER A 34 2.37 12.58 -5.57
C SER A 34 0.90 12.92 -5.31
N ALA A 35 0.14 13.22 -6.37
CA ALA A 35 -1.31 13.44 -6.29
C ALA A 35 -2.14 12.14 -6.12
N GLY A 36 -1.51 10.97 -6.16
CA GLY A 36 -2.18 9.68 -6.08
C GLY A 36 -1.33 8.63 -5.39
N THR A 37 -1.94 7.48 -5.09
CA THR A 37 -1.26 6.35 -4.46
C THR A 37 -0.99 5.26 -5.50
N ILE A 38 0.28 4.87 -5.65
CA ILE A 38 0.70 3.87 -6.62
C ILE A 38 1.22 2.64 -5.88
N PHE A 39 0.71 1.46 -6.24
CA PHE A 39 1.21 0.17 -5.78
C PHE A 39 1.82 -0.61 -6.94
N ASN A 40 2.87 -1.39 -6.65
CA ASN A 40 3.47 -2.28 -7.64
C ASN A 40 2.49 -3.40 -8.00
N ALA A 41 2.16 -3.52 -9.30
CA ALA A 41 1.20 -4.50 -9.81
C ALA A 41 1.56 -5.96 -9.43
N ASN A 42 2.84 -6.32 -9.42
CA ASN A 42 3.29 -7.67 -9.05
C ASN A 42 3.07 -7.96 -7.56
N VAL A 43 3.09 -6.93 -6.73
CA VAL A 43 2.85 -7.06 -5.28
C VAL A 43 1.37 -7.27 -5.02
N VAL A 44 0.51 -6.46 -5.65
CA VAL A 44 -0.94 -6.54 -5.47
C VAL A 44 -1.60 -7.67 -6.28
N GLU A 45 -0.95 -8.24 -7.29
CA GLU A 45 -1.45 -9.45 -7.99
C GLU A 45 -1.65 -10.64 -7.02
N LYS A 46 -0.91 -10.65 -5.90
CA LYS A 46 -1.08 -11.63 -4.82
C LYS A 46 -2.49 -11.59 -4.21
N ILE A 47 -3.17 -10.45 -4.27
CA ILE A 47 -4.57 -10.28 -3.84
C ILE A 47 -5.52 -10.36 -5.04
N LYS A 48 -5.58 -11.54 -5.67
CA LYS A 48 -6.28 -11.78 -6.95
C LYS A 48 -7.68 -11.15 -7.06
N GLU A 49 -7.81 -10.09 -7.85
CA GLU A 49 -8.70 -9.97 -9.03
C GLU A 49 -8.48 -8.61 -9.75
N ARG A 50 -8.74 -8.57 -11.07
CA ARG A 50 -8.20 -7.62 -12.08
C ARG A 50 -8.56 -6.13 -11.97
N SER A 51 -9.05 -5.63 -10.83
CA SER A 51 -9.34 -4.20 -10.68
C SER A 51 -9.28 -3.79 -9.21
N PHE A 52 -8.44 -2.81 -8.89
CA PHE A 52 -8.14 -2.41 -7.53
C PHE A 52 -8.64 -0.99 -7.28
N CYS A 53 -9.54 -0.84 -6.31
CA CYS A 53 -10.01 0.46 -5.84
C CYS A 53 -9.66 0.56 -4.36
N ILE A 54 -8.83 1.55 -4.00
CA ILE A 54 -8.41 1.76 -2.62
C ILE A 54 -9.18 2.95 -2.09
N SER A 55 -10.06 2.69 -1.14
CA SER A 55 -10.67 3.71 -0.31
C SER A 55 -9.80 3.93 0.92
N ALA A 56 -9.11 5.07 1.00
CA ALA A 56 -8.59 5.56 2.27
C ALA A 56 -9.78 6.08 3.10
N SER A 57 -10.02 5.46 4.27
CA SER A 57 -11.00 5.94 5.26
C SER A 57 -10.29 6.66 6.38
#